data_AF-A0A699UDJ6-F1
#
_entry.id   AF-A0A699UDJ6-F1
#
_cell.length_a   1.000
_cell.length_b   1.000
_cell.length_c   1.000
_cell.angle_alpha   90.00
_cell.angle_beta   90.00
_cell.angle_gamma   90.00
#
_symmetry.space_group_name_H-M   'P 1'
#
loop_
_entity.id
_entity.type
_entity.pdbx_description
1 polymer ?
#
loop_
_entity_poly.entity_id
_entity_poly.type
_entity_poly.pdbx_seq_one_letter_code
_entity_poly.pdbx_strand_id
1 'polypeptide(L)'
;KLQEQIDAQVARDLEDLQEREDMRMNEQIARDAEVARIHAEEEIQCMIDSLDKSNETVAKYLQEYQQFALELPLEKKIELISDLVKYQEHYTKVHKFQSQQRRPMSKKQKREYYMAVIKSNLGWRFKDFKGMTFKEIEAKFAQVWKRVKDFIHIGSKEEVERLKRKGINLEKEQVKKQKSSEEAPETETSTEEFTE
;
A
#
# COMPACT_ATOMS: atom_id res chain seq x y z
N LYS A 1 59.24 -55.96 -12.94
CA LYS A 1 59.08 -56.42 -11.53
C LYS A 1 59.27 -55.29 -10.52
N LEU A 2 60.48 -54.71 -10.33
CA LEU A 2 60.66 -53.61 -9.35
C LEU A 2 59.93 -52.32 -9.79
N GLN A 3 60.04 -51.95 -11.06
CA GLN A 3 59.36 -50.78 -11.62
C GLN A 3 57.83 -50.89 -11.49
N GLU A 4 57.26 -52.05 -11.84
CA GLU A 4 55.81 -52.30 -11.70
C GLU A 4 55.32 -52.21 -10.24
N GLN A 5 56.16 -52.55 -9.25
CA GLN A 5 55.82 -52.38 -7.83
C GLN A 5 55.85 -50.91 -7.40
N ILE A 6 56.77 -50.13 -7.95
CA ILE A 6 56.84 -48.68 -7.72
C ILE A 6 55.63 -48.00 -8.36
N ASP A 7 55.32 -48.32 -9.62
CA ASP A 7 54.20 -47.72 -10.34
C ASP A 7 52.85 -48.07 -9.66
N ALA A 8 52.70 -49.30 -9.18
CA ALA A 8 51.50 -49.71 -8.42
C ALA A 8 51.40 -49.02 -7.05
N GLN A 9 52.53 -48.73 -6.38
CA GLN A 9 52.52 -47.99 -5.12
C GLN A 9 52.16 -46.52 -5.35
N VAL A 10 52.74 -45.89 -6.38
CA VAL A 10 52.45 -44.51 -6.76
C VAL A 10 50.98 -44.33 -7.16
N ALA A 11 50.40 -45.28 -7.88
CA ALA A 11 48.98 -45.24 -8.23
C ALA A 11 48.06 -45.28 -7.00
N ARG A 12 48.36 -46.12 -6.01
CA ARG A 12 47.61 -46.18 -4.75
C ARG A 12 47.74 -44.91 -3.92
N ASP A 13 48.96 -44.38 -3.79
CA ASP A 13 49.20 -43.15 -3.03
C ASP A 13 48.48 -41.95 -3.68
N LEU A 14 48.36 -41.93 -5.01
CA LEU A 14 47.62 -40.92 -5.76
C LEU A 14 46.09 -41.05 -5.56
N GLU A 15 45.56 -42.27 -5.57
CA GLU A 15 44.14 -42.56 -5.32
C GLU A 15 43.75 -42.17 -3.88
N ASP A 16 44.55 -42.56 -2.87
CA ASP A 16 44.36 -42.19 -1.47
C ASP A 16 44.40 -40.68 -1.25
N LEU A 17 45.28 -39.96 -1.96
CA LEU A 17 45.37 -38.50 -1.89
C LEU A 17 44.12 -37.84 -2.48
N GLN A 18 43.64 -38.35 -3.63
CA GLN A 18 42.43 -37.87 -4.27
C GLN A 18 41.20 -38.10 -3.38
N GLU A 19 41.05 -39.29 -2.78
CA GLU A 19 39.94 -39.56 -1.85
C GLU A 19 39.97 -38.64 -0.63
N ARG A 20 41.16 -38.32 -0.08
CA ARG A 20 41.29 -37.35 1.01
C ARG A 20 40.94 -35.92 0.59
N GLU A 21 41.29 -35.52 -0.63
CA GLU A 21 40.90 -34.23 -1.19
C GLU A 21 39.40 -34.13 -1.41
N ASP A 22 38.78 -35.18 -1.97
CA ASP A 22 37.34 -35.26 -2.17
C ASP A 22 36.58 -35.24 -0.84
N MET A 23 37.07 -35.94 0.19
CA MET A 23 36.50 -35.86 1.55
C MET A 23 36.57 -34.44 2.12
N ARG A 24 37.74 -33.77 2.04
CA ARG A 24 37.89 -32.39 2.51
C ARG A 24 37.01 -31.41 1.75
N MET A 25 36.90 -31.59 0.44
CA MET A 25 36.03 -30.76 -0.41
C MET A 25 34.55 -30.95 -0.04
N ASN A 26 34.09 -32.18 0.17
CA ASN A 26 32.73 -32.47 0.60
C ASN A 26 32.41 -31.89 1.99
N GLU A 27 33.36 -31.96 2.93
CA GLU A 27 33.23 -31.31 4.24
C GLU A 27 33.09 -29.79 4.10
N GLN A 28 33.88 -29.16 3.23
CA GLN A 28 33.79 -27.73 3.00
C GLN A 28 32.44 -27.35 2.38
N ILE A 29 31.96 -28.11 1.40
CA ILE A 29 30.62 -27.90 0.79
C ILE A 29 29.52 -28.01 1.85
N ALA A 30 29.61 -28.98 2.75
CA ALA A 30 28.63 -29.14 3.83
C ALA A 30 28.66 -27.97 4.82
N ARG A 31 29.86 -27.47 5.16
CA ARG A 31 30.02 -26.28 6.03
C ARG A 31 29.47 -25.02 5.38
N ASP A 32 29.79 -24.80 4.10
CA ASP A 32 29.32 -23.63 3.36
C ASP A 32 27.79 -23.65 3.21
N ALA A 33 27.20 -24.83 2.97
CA ALA A 33 25.76 -25.01 2.94
C ALA A 33 25.10 -24.72 4.30
N GLU A 34 25.73 -25.14 5.40
CA GLU A 34 25.25 -24.86 6.75
C GLU A 34 25.33 -23.37 7.11
N VAL A 35 26.41 -22.68 6.72
CA VAL A 35 26.54 -21.23 6.88
C VAL A 35 25.46 -20.49 6.09
N ALA A 36 25.21 -20.90 4.84
CA ALA A 36 24.14 -20.33 4.03
C ALA A 36 22.74 -20.56 4.66
N ARG A 37 22.52 -21.73 5.27
CA ARG A 37 21.28 -22.05 6.00
C ARG A 37 21.09 -21.15 7.22
N ILE A 38 22.12 -21.02 8.06
CA ILE A 38 22.08 -20.16 9.26
C ILE A 38 21.78 -18.72 8.87
N HIS A 39 22.46 -18.20 7.84
CA HIS A 39 22.23 -16.84 7.37
C HIS A 39 20.78 -16.62 6.90
N ALA A 40 20.22 -17.57 6.13
CA ALA A 40 18.83 -17.50 5.72
C ALA A 40 17.85 -17.58 6.91
N GLU A 41 18.14 -18.39 7.93
CA GLU A 41 17.34 -18.48 9.16
C GLU A 41 17.36 -17.17 9.95
N GLU A 42 18.52 -16.51 10.07
CA GLU A 42 18.66 -15.21 10.73
C GLU A 42 17.89 -14.09 10.00
N GLU A 43 17.97 -14.06 8.67
CA GLU A 43 17.19 -13.11 7.86
C GLU A 43 15.69 -13.29 8.07
N ILE A 44 15.21 -14.55 8.04
CA ILE A 44 13.79 -14.87 8.28
C ILE A 44 13.38 -14.46 9.69
N GLN A 45 14.20 -14.72 10.71
CA GLN A 45 13.89 -14.35 12.09
C GLN A 45 13.79 -12.83 12.25
N CYS A 46 14.70 -12.06 11.64
CA CYS A 46 14.64 -10.60 11.63
C CYS A 46 13.34 -10.08 10.99
N MET A 47 12.89 -10.72 9.89
CA MET A 47 11.61 -10.39 9.26
C MET A 47 10.41 -10.72 10.16
N ILE A 48 10.44 -11.87 10.86
CA ILE A 48 9.39 -12.26 11.82
C ILE A 48 9.31 -11.24 12.95
N ASP A 49 10.42 -10.87 13.58
CA ASP A 49 10.46 -9.90 14.67
C ASP A 49 9.93 -8.53 14.23
N SER A 50 10.25 -8.13 12.99
CA SER A 50 9.75 -6.89 12.39
C SER A 50 8.24 -6.96 12.17
N LEU A 51 7.73 -8.11 11.71
CA LEU A 51 6.31 -8.34 11.50
C LEU A 51 5.53 -8.35 12.82
N ASP A 52 6.08 -8.95 13.88
CA ASP A 52 5.45 -9.00 15.19
C ASP A 52 5.30 -7.60 15.81
N LYS A 53 6.33 -6.76 15.70
CA LYS A 53 6.24 -5.34 16.12
C LYS A 53 5.16 -4.57 15.35
N SER A 54 5.06 -4.82 14.04
CA SER A 54 4.01 -4.24 13.20
C SER A 54 2.62 -4.72 13.65
N ASN A 55 2.46 -6.02 13.88
CA ASN A 55 1.22 -6.62 14.34
C ASN A 55 0.79 -6.10 15.71
N GLU A 56 1.72 -5.93 16.66
CA GLU A 56 1.45 -5.32 17.97
C GLU A 56 0.93 -3.89 17.82
N THR A 57 1.52 -3.12 16.91
CA THR A 57 1.08 -1.75 16.62
C THR A 57 -0.32 -1.72 16.01
N VAL A 58 -0.60 -2.61 15.06
CA VAL A 58 -1.94 -2.76 14.46
C VAL A 58 -2.98 -3.14 15.51
N ALA A 59 -2.64 -4.04 16.43
CA ALA A 59 -3.53 -4.43 17.53
C ALA A 59 -3.87 -3.24 18.45
N LYS A 60 -2.89 -2.39 18.79
CA LYS A 60 -3.12 -1.17 19.57
C LYS A 60 -4.08 -0.22 18.86
N TYR A 61 -3.87 0.05 17.58
CA TYR A 61 -4.80 0.90 16.82
C TYR A 61 -6.22 0.32 16.74
N LEU A 62 -6.34 -1.00 16.56
CA LEU A 62 -7.65 -1.65 16.53
C LEU A 62 -8.36 -1.50 17.89
N GLN A 63 -7.63 -1.66 18.99
CA GLN A 63 -8.15 -1.47 20.33
C GLN A 63 -8.59 -0.02 20.57
N GLU A 64 -7.78 0.97 20.18
CA GLU A 64 -8.15 2.39 20.26
C GLU A 64 -9.42 2.70 19.47
N TYR A 65 -9.55 2.12 18.26
CA TYR A 65 -10.75 2.27 17.44
C TYR A 65 -11.98 1.66 18.11
N GLN A 66 -11.85 0.47 18.70
CA GLN A 66 -12.93 -0.19 19.43
C GLN A 66 -13.35 0.62 20.66
N GLN A 67 -12.40 1.13 21.46
CA GLN A 67 -12.70 1.97 22.61
C GLN A 67 -13.38 3.27 22.22
N PHE A 68 -12.88 3.94 21.17
CA PHE A 68 -13.52 5.12 20.60
C PHE A 68 -14.95 4.82 20.14
N ALA A 69 -15.15 3.69 19.46
CA ALA A 69 -16.48 3.26 19.07
C ALA A 69 -17.37 3.00 20.28
N LEU A 70 -16.86 2.53 21.42
CA LEU A 70 -17.65 2.36 22.65
C LEU A 70 -18.03 3.70 23.29
N GLU A 71 -17.09 4.64 23.38
CA GLU A 71 -17.29 5.97 23.99
C GLU A 71 -18.21 6.90 23.18
N LEU A 72 -18.36 6.66 21.89
CA LEU A 72 -19.19 7.50 21.04
C LEU A 72 -20.69 7.29 21.36
N PRO A 73 -21.44 8.34 21.77
CA PRO A 73 -22.87 8.25 22.02
C PRO A 73 -23.63 7.74 20.79
N LEU A 74 -24.73 7.01 21.01
CA LEU A 74 -25.52 6.41 19.94
C LEU A 74 -26.00 7.44 18.92
N GLU A 75 -26.37 8.64 19.39
CA GLU A 75 -26.80 9.76 18.55
C GLU A 75 -25.69 10.20 17.57
N LYS A 76 -24.44 10.28 18.08
CA LYS A 76 -23.28 10.65 17.26
C LYS A 76 -22.87 9.53 16.29
N LYS A 77 -23.06 8.26 16.66
CA LYS A 77 -22.87 7.12 15.74
C LYS A 77 -23.86 7.18 14.57
N ILE A 78 -25.13 7.42 14.87
CA ILE A 78 -26.19 7.53 13.84
C ILE A 78 -25.91 8.71 12.91
N GLU A 79 -25.53 9.88 13.45
CA GLU A 79 -25.13 11.06 12.68
C GLU A 79 -23.97 10.72 11.73
N LEU A 80 -22.92 10.08 12.24
CA LEU A 80 -21.75 9.66 11.47
C LEU A 80 -22.11 8.69 10.34
N ILE A 81 -22.90 7.65 10.63
CA ILE A 81 -23.33 6.68 9.62
C ILE A 81 -24.15 7.38 8.53
N SER A 82 -25.06 8.28 8.92
CA SER A 82 -25.83 9.09 7.96
C SER A 82 -24.92 9.91 7.04
N ASP A 83 -23.91 10.57 7.58
CA ASP A 83 -22.99 11.39 6.79
C ASP A 83 -22.10 10.55 5.87
N LEU A 84 -21.64 9.39 6.32
CA LEU A 84 -20.89 8.43 5.50
C LEU A 84 -21.74 7.87 4.36
N VAL A 85 -23.01 7.51 4.62
CA VAL A 85 -23.94 7.04 3.57
C VAL A 85 -24.16 8.13 2.53
N LYS A 86 -24.38 9.39 2.95
CA LYS A 86 -24.50 10.53 2.03
C LYS A 86 -23.22 10.70 1.20
N TYR A 87 -22.05 10.65 1.84
CA TYR A 87 -20.76 10.75 1.14
C TYR A 87 -20.61 9.67 0.06
N GLN A 88 -20.90 8.41 0.40
CA GLN A 88 -20.81 7.30 -0.55
C GLN A 88 -21.77 7.47 -1.74
N GLU A 89 -22.99 7.96 -1.48
CA GLU A 89 -23.95 8.27 -2.53
C GLU A 89 -23.43 9.39 -3.47
N HIS A 90 -22.88 10.46 -2.90
CA HIS A 90 -22.27 11.56 -3.66
C HIS A 90 -21.04 11.12 -4.46
N TYR A 91 -20.15 10.31 -3.87
CA TYR A 91 -18.97 9.75 -4.54
C TYR A 91 -19.37 8.90 -5.75
N THR A 92 -20.33 7.98 -5.55
CA THR A 92 -20.84 7.11 -6.62
C THR A 92 -21.45 7.91 -7.77
N LYS A 93 -22.22 8.97 -7.45
CA LYS A 93 -22.76 9.90 -8.44
C LYS A 93 -21.64 10.53 -9.27
N VAL A 94 -20.62 11.12 -8.61
CA VAL A 94 -19.50 11.76 -9.32
C VAL A 94 -18.72 10.80 -10.19
N HIS A 95 -18.44 9.59 -9.72
CA HIS A 95 -17.75 8.57 -10.50
C HIS A 95 -18.54 8.17 -11.78
N LYS A 96 -19.86 7.97 -11.65
CA LYS A 96 -20.75 7.72 -12.81
C LYS A 96 -20.74 8.89 -13.80
N PHE A 97 -20.74 10.12 -13.29
CA PHE A 97 -20.73 11.33 -14.10
C PHE A 97 -19.40 11.53 -14.85
N GLN A 98 -18.26 11.35 -14.19
CA GLN A 98 -16.95 11.39 -14.84
C GLN A 98 -16.85 10.36 -15.97
N SER A 99 -17.38 9.16 -15.74
CA SER A 99 -17.42 8.09 -16.74
C SER A 99 -18.28 8.45 -17.96
N GLN A 100 -19.43 9.11 -17.74
CA GLN A 100 -20.31 9.56 -18.81
C GLN A 100 -19.70 10.73 -19.61
N GLN A 101 -18.96 11.64 -18.98
CA GLN A 101 -18.28 12.75 -19.65
C GLN A 101 -17.16 12.32 -20.60
N ARG A 102 -16.53 11.16 -20.33
CA ARG A 102 -15.47 10.60 -21.19
C ARG A 102 -16.00 10.04 -22.51
N ARG A 103 -17.31 9.85 -22.64
CA ARG A 103 -17.93 9.35 -23.88
C ARG A 103 -18.19 10.52 -24.84
N PRO A 104 -17.93 10.37 -26.15
CA PRO A 104 -18.36 11.35 -27.13
C PRO A 104 -19.89 11.44 -27.12
N MET A 105 -20.44 12.61 -26.79
CA MET A 105 -21.88 12.86 -26.72
C MET A 105 -22.28 13.97 -27.69
N SER A 106 -23.38 13.75 -28.42
CA SER A 106 -24.03 14.79 -29.21
C SER A 106 -24.56 15.93 -28.31
N LYS A 107 -24.78 17.11 -28.89
CA LYS A 107 -25.33 18.28 -28.16
C LYS A 107 -26.69 17.97 -27.51
N LYS A 108 -27.51 17.13 -28.15
CA LYS A 108 -28.80 16.68 -27.61
C LYS A 108 -28.62 15.79 -26.37
N GLN A 109 -27.75 14.79 -26.45
CA GLN A 109 -27.44 13.89 -25.32
C GLN A 109 -26.83 14.67 -24.13
N LYS A 110 -25.90 15.60 -24.38
CA LYS A 110 -25.35 16.48 -23.32
C LYS A 110 -26.45 17.29 -22.64
N ARG A 111 -27.40 17.83 -23.41
CA ARG A 111 -28.54 18.58 -22.87
C ARG A 111 -29.42 17.72 -21.97
N GLU A 112 -29.79 16.53 -22.44
CA GLU A 112 -30.61 15.57 -21.67
C GLU A 112 -29.92 15.17 -20.37
N TYR A 113 -28.63 14.88 -20.45
CA TYR A 113 -27.79 14.58 -19.30
C TYR A 113 -27.75 15.74 -18.28
N TYR A 114 -27.44 16.97 -18.70
CA TYR A 114 -27.41 18.13 -17.80
C TYR A 114 -28.75 18.36 -17.12
N MET A 115 -29.85 18.23 -17.85
CA MET A 115 -31.19 18.33 -17.27
C MET A 115 -31.41 17.25 -16.21
N ALA A 116 -31.02 15.99 -16.46
CA ALA A 116 -31.17 14.92 -15.48
C ALA A 116 -30.40 15.20 -14.17
N VAL A 117 -29.16 15.69 -14.26
CA VAL A 117 -28.34 16.05 -13.09
C VAL A 117 -28.95 17.23 -12.33
N ILE A 118 -29.41 18.26 -13.03
CA ILE A 118 -30.05 19.42 -12.40
C ILE A 118 -31.35 19.00 -11.70
N LYS A 119 -32.18 18.15 -12.33
CA LYS A 119 -33.41 17.62 -11.72
C LYS A 119 -33.13 16.86 -10.43
N SER A 120 -32.14 15.96 -10.43
CA SER A 120 -31.85 15.12 -9.26
C SER A 120 -31.29 15.91 -8.08
N ASN A 121 -30.67 17.07 -8.30
CA ASN A 121 -30.02 17.87 -7.25
C ASN A 121 -30.85 19.08 -6.80
N LEU A 122 -31.61 19.70 -7.69
CA LEU A 122 -32.40 20.90 -7.38
C LEU A 122 -33.90 20.63 -7.28
N GLY A 123 -34.35 19.39 -7.50
CA GLY A 123 -35.79 19.05 -7.49
C GLY A 123 -36.57 19.64 -8.67
N TRP A 124 -35.88 20.04 -9.74
CA TRP A 124 -36.51 20.64 -10.91
C TRP A 124 -37.35 19.62 -11.68
N ARG A 125 -38.36 20.12 -12.39
CA ARG A 125 -39.23 19.37 -13.29
C ARG A 125 -38.90 19.71 -14.73
N PHE A 126 -39.36 18.87 -15.66
CA PHE A 126 -39.09 19.08 -17.10
C PHE A 126 -39.59 20.45 -17.60
N LYS A 127 -40.74 20.89 -17.11
CA LYS A 127 -41.33 22.19 -17.46
C LYS A 127 -40.45 23.38 -17.10
N ASP A 128 -39.60 23.24 -16.07
CA ASP A 128 -38.74 24.32 -15.61
C ASP A 128 -37.63 24.59 -16.64
N PHE A 129 -37.28 23.62 -17.50
CA PHE A 129 -36.33 23.77 -18.60
C PHE A 129 -36.95 24.28 -19.91
N LYS A 130 -38.27 24.52 -19.95
CA LYS A 130 -38.95 24.98 -21.16
C LYS A 130 -38.55 26.43 -21.46
N GLY A 131 -38.14 26.71 -22.69
CA GLY A 131 -37.66 28.04 -23.10
C GLY A 131 -36.20 28.32 -22.75
N MET A 132 -35.55 27.49 -21.92
CA MET A 132 -34.12 27.63 -21.62
C MET A 132 -33.24 27.16 -22.79
N THR A 133 -32.27 28.01 -23.11
CA THR A 133 -31.20 27.73 -24.05
C THR A 133 -30.23 26.70 -23.48
N PHE A 134 -29.43 26.07 -24.36
CA PHE A 134 -28.40 25.12 -23.93
C PHE A 134 -27.37 25.76 -23.00
N LYS A 135 -26.98 27.03 -23.25
CA LYS A 135 -26.00 27.76 -22.42
C LYS A 135 -26.49 27.99 -21.00
N GLU A 136 -27.77 28.31 -20.83
CA GLU A 136 -28.36 28.48 -19.49
C GLU A 136 -28.40 27.16 -18.71
N ILE A 137 -28.76 26.06 -19.39
CA ILE A 137 -28.73 24.71 -18.80
C ILE A 137 -27.30 24.32 -18.41
N GLU A 138 -26.32 24.60 -19.27
CA GLU A 138 -24.91 24.34 -19.01
C GLU A 138 -24.37 25.14 -17.82
N ALA A 139 -24.72 26.42 -17.71
CA ALA A 139 -24.34 27.26 -16.57
C ALA A 139 -24.96 26.74 -15.25
N LYS A 140 -26.22 26.33 -15.27
CA LYS A 140 -26.89 25.70 -14.11
C LYS A 140 -26.25 24.38 -13.74
N PHE A 141 -25.90 23.57 -14.73
CA PHE A 141 -25.17 22.32 -14.51
C PHE A 141 -23.82 22.59 -13.84
N ALA A 142 -23.04 23.56 -14.32
CA ALA A 142 -21.75 23.91 -13.73
C ALA A 142 -21.88 24.34 -12.25
N GLN A 143 -22.93 25.09 -11.92
CA GLN A 143 -23.21 25.49 -10.53
C GLN A 143 -23.53 24.27 -9.63
N VAL A 144 -24.41 23.38 -10.10
CA VAL A 144 -24.74 22.13 -9.38
C VAL A 144 -23.50 21.26 -9.23
N TRP A 145 -22.73 21.11 -10.31
CA TRP A 145 -21.52 20.29 -10.35
C TRP A 145 -20.45 20.77 -9.38
N LYS A 146 -20.24 22.10 -9.30
CA LYS A 146 -19.35 22.69 -8.31
C LYS A 146 -19.76 22.32 -6.89
N ARG A 147 -21.05 22.44 -6.55
CA ARG A 147 -21.57 22.09 -5.22
C ARG A 147 -21.37 20.62 -4.87
N VAL A 148 -21.58 19.72 -5.83
CA VAL A 148 -21.34 18.28 -5.67
C VAL A 148 -19.85 18.00 -5.43
N LYS A 149 -18.96 18.68 -6.17
CA LYS A 149 -17.51 18.53 -6.01
C LYS A 149 -17.01 19.09 -4.68
N ASP A 150 -17.53 20.24 -4.26
CA ASP A 150 -17.20 20.88 -2.99
C ASP A 150 -17.62 19.97 -1.81
N PHE A 151 -18.74 19.25 -1.90
CA PHE A 151 -19.15 18.27 -0.87
C PHE A 151 -18.17 17.11 -0.71
N ILE A 152 -17.62 16.57 -1.80
CA ILE A 152 -16.62 15.48 -1.71
C ILE A 152 -15.31 15.99 -1.09
N HIS A 153 -14.89 17.20 -1.47
CA HIS A 153 -13.68 17.82 -0.95
C HIS A 153 -13.81 18.20 0.52
N ILE A 154 -14.94 18.83 0.89
CA ILE A 154 -15.25 19.22 2.27
C ILE A 154 -15.44 17.96 3.12
N GLY A 155 -16.21 16.97 2.65
CA GLY A 155 -16.39 15.71 3.36
C GLY A 155 -15.07 15.01 3.65
N SER A 156 -14.18 14.91 2.66
CA SER A 156 -12.84 14.31 2.83
C SER A 156 -11.96 15.13 3.79
N LYS A 157 -11.93 16.46 3.67
CA LYS A 157 -11.14 17.33 4.56
C LYS A 157 -11.64 17.33 6.00
N GLU A 158 -12.95 17.41 6.17
CA GLU A 158 -13.59 17.42 7.48
C GLU A 158 -13.47 16.07 8.17
N GLU A 159 -13.53 14.97 7.42
CA GLU A 159 -13.23 13.63 7.93
C GLU A 159 -11.78 13.52 8.43
N VAL A 160 -10.80 13.98 7.65
CA VAL A 160 -9.37 14.01 8.04
C VAL A 160 -9.12 14.92 9.25
N GLU A 161 -9.66 16.14 9.26
CA GLU A 161 -9.51 17.08 10.38
C GLU A 161 -10.21 16.58 11.66
N ARG A 162 -11.33 15.88 11.51
CA ARG A 162 -12.03 15.26 12.64
C ARG A 162 -11.26 14.06 13.20
N LEU A 163 -10.55 13.31 12.36
CA LEU A 163 -9.61 12.26 12.80
C LEU A 163 -8.41 12.87 13.53
N LYS A 164 -7.79 13.93 12.98
CA LYS A 164 -6.65 14.64 13.58
C LYS A 164 -6.98 15.27 14.94
N ARG A 165 -8.12 15.95 15.08
CA ARG A 165 -8.56 16.54 16.37
C ARG A 165 -8.88 15.50 17.45
N LYS A 166 -9.12 14.25 17.05
CA LYS A 166 -9.44 13.13 17.95
C LYS A 166 -8.23 12.24 18.25
N GLY A 167 -7.02 12.69 17.91
CA GLY A 167 -5.76 11.98 18.20
C GLY A 167 -5.39 10.87 17.20
N ILE A 168 -6.24 10.59 16.21
CA ILE A 168 -6.01 9.55 15.21
C ILE A 168 -5.13 10.14 14.10
N ASN A 169 -3.81 10.10 14.30
CA ASN A 169 -2.82 10.69 13.40
C ASN A 169 -2.26 9.65 12.41
N LEU A 170 -3.11 9.20 11.47
CA LEU A 170 -2.80 8.13 10.54
C LEU A 170 -1.66 8.46 9.54
N GLU A 171 -1.45 9.75 9.23
CA GLU A 171 -0.49 10.18 8.20
C GLU A 171 0.94 10.38 8.71
N LYS A 172 1.14 10.87 9.95
CA LYS A 172 2.50 11.27 10.39
C LYS A 172 3.38 10.09 10.77
N GLU A 173 2.81 8.94 11.14
CA GLU A 173 3.60 7.78 11.55
C GLU A 173 4.11 6.95 10.37
N GLN A 174 3.37 6.94 9.24
CA GLN A 174 3.79 6.25 8.02
C GLN A 174 4.94 6.98 7.32
N VAL A 175 4.87 8.32 7.21
CA VAL A 175 5.89 9.14 6.53
C VAL A 175 7.23 9.15 7.27
N LYS A 176 7.23 8.95 8.59
CA LYS A 176 8.48 8.82 9.37
C LYS A 176 9.10 7.42 9.26
N LYS A 177 8.28 6.36 9.20
CA LYS A 177 8.77 4.96 9.13
C LYS A 177 9.18 4.52 7.72
N GLN A 178 8.59 5.07 6.66
CA GLN A 178 9.07 4.84 5.29
C GLN A 178 10.42 5.52 5.01
N LYS A 179 10.74 6.63 5.68
CA LYS A 179 12.02 7.34 5.49
C LYS A 179 13.22 6.70 6.18
N SER A 180 13.03 5.83 7.17
CA SER A 180 14.15 5.15 7.86
C SER A 180 14.50 3.78 7.25
N SER A 181 13.93 3.44 6.08
CA SER A 181 14.21 2.19 5.36
C SER A 181 15.18 2.38 4.20
N GLU A 182 15.62 3.62 3.93
CA GLU A 182 16.55 3.98 2.84
C GLU A 182 17.84 4.56 3.42
N GLU A 183 18.41 3.87 4.40
CA GLU A 183 19.79 4.09 4.84
C GLU A 183 20.52 2.77 4.68
N ALA A 184 21.18 2.62 3.53
CA ALA A 184 22.08 1.52 3.25
C ALA A 184 23.26 1.57 4.23
N PRO A 185 23.79 0.43 4.71
CA PRO A 185 25.05 0.45 5.44
C PRO A 185 26.15 0.84 4.47
N GLU A 186 26.75 2.02 4.68
CA GLU A 186 28.04 2.35 4.09
C GLU A 186 29.04 1.27 4.53
N THR A 187 29.52 0.50 3.57
CA THR A 187 30.59 -0.47 3.78
C THR A 187 31.87 0.30 4.08
N GLU A 188 32.22 0.41 5.36
CA GLU A 188 33.56 0.80 5.78
C GLU A 188 34.53 -0.31 5.36
N THR A 189 35.30 -0.06 4.30
CA THR A 189 36.48 -0.85 3.97
C THR A 189 37.56 -0.58 5.01
N SER A 190 37.63 -1.42 6.05
CA SER A 190 38.82 -1.50 6.88
C SER A 190 39.90 -2.28 6.12
N THR A 191 40.82 -1.54 5.52
CA THR A 191 42.10 -2.07 5.07
C THR A 191 42.98 -2.17 6.31
N GLU A 192 43.15 -3.38 6.86
CA GLU A 192 44.16 -3.65 7.87
C GLU A 192 45.16 -4.65 7.29
N GLU A 193 46.36 -4.15 6.99
CA GLU A 193 47.56 -4.92 6.66
C GLU A 193 47.85 -5.92 7.79
N PHE A 194 48.14 -7.17 7.43
CA PHE A 194 49.05 -7.99 8.20
C PHE A 194 50.11 -8.58 7.27
N THR A 195 51.32 -8.05 7.43
CA THR A 195 52.60 -8.64 7.05
C THR A 195 52.85 -9.94 7.83
N GLU A 196 53.12 -11.04 7.12
CA GLU A 196 54.31 -11.90 7.28
C GLU A 196 54.53 -12.75 6.02
#